data_AF-A0A8S1AWA2-F1
#
_entry.id   AF-A0A8S1AWA2-F1
#
_cell.length_a   1.000
_cell.length_b   1.000
_cell.length_c   1.000
_cell.angle_alpha   90.00
_cell.angle_beta   90.00
_cell.angle_gamma   90.00
#
_symmetry.space_group_name_H-M   'P 1'
#
loop_
_entity.id
_entity.type
_entity.pdbx_description
1 polymer ?
#
loop_
_entity_poly.entity_id
_entity_poly.type
_entity_poly.pdbx_seq_one_letter_code
_entity_poly.pdbx_strand_id
1 'polypeptide(L)'
;MGPKKKSSVWQFFNKIDDKKTKCKLCQKEIQSVGNTTNLMGHVRNVDKAAYLEIQPKQNTLNAVNTTEEISNPLNTKVTPNDNIDDGLLQFEPIPSTSGSDNQRSFEPLPKTVNVAVDLDLEEHVTPLKRQKTIHAAFKDISSYSESGPKTRKLNNCLLFMICKDHQPFSIVENEGFRSLMKTVAPQYKLPSRTTLRRWLDDKYEVISETIKKMLSSIEDNPNNGYLEVCQDWKIDQENVTAVVTDSAANIVKAIELAFVRRKHIPCFAHTLNLVAEGTMMCTEWRNIVSKVKTIVTWFKQSCVASDELRKATVAAMESPAGVKLIQSVDTRWNSTYYMLQRFLELRSVINDILFRHPRAPAMLSASDISTVSSVIVVLRPLEAATKEISGDKYCTSSKIIPLVRSMLSKITSAVIEDPVAKEVHKLTRSINEINKRMGSIEHVSALAIASILDPRFKRIHFNDAIACLNAVSKIKDLMTKNLQSNEEPESDSDKSDKNEEAFSLWTDHHKLVQRN
;
A
#
# COMPACT_ATOMS: atom_id res chain seq x y z
N MET A 1 -31.53 42.85 -25.55
CA MET A 1 -31.36 41.49 -24.97
C MET A 1 -30.93 40.54 -26.07
N GLY A 2 -29.83 39.81 -25.93
CA GLY A 2 -29.39 38.82 -26.93
C GLY A 2 -30.26 37.55 -26.92
N PRO A 3 -30.30 36.76 -28.01
CA PRO A 3 -31.07 35.53 -28.07
C PRO A 3 -30.54 34.49 -27.07
N LYS A 4 -31.43 33.96 -26.23
CA LYS A 4 -31.08 32.89 -25.27
C LYS A 4 -30.55 31.67 -26.03
N LYS A 5 -29.36 31.17 -25.66
CA LYS A 5 -28.79 29.93 -26.22
C LYS A 5 -29.78 28.79 -26.00
N LYS A 6 -30.28 28.20 -27.09
CA LYS A 6 -31.13 26.99 -27.03
C LYS A 6 -30.25 25.80 -26.62
N SER A 7 -30.80 24.89 -25.82
CA SER A 7 -30.11 23.66 -25.39
C SER A 7 -29.69 22.81 -26.60
N SER A 8 -28.51 22.19 -26.52
CA SER A 8 -27.91 21.34 -27.56
C SER A 8 -28.84 20.23 -28.04
N VAL A 9 -29.68 19.68 -27.16
CA VAL A 9 -30.63 18.60 -27.49
C VAL A 9 -31.57 18.93 -28.67
N TRP A 10 -31.86 20.22 -28.91
CA TRP A 10 -32.74 20.65 -29.99
C TRP A 10 -32.21 20.31 -31.39
N GLN A 11 -30.93 19.97 -31.53
CA GLN A 11 -30.35 19.47 -32.79
C GLN A 11 -31.07 18.20 -33.29
N PHE A 12 -31.54 17.34 -32.38
CA PHE A 12 -32.19 16.05 -32.69
C PHE A 12 -33.71 16.11 -32.84
N PHE A 13 -34.32 17.30 -32.74
CA PHE A 13 -35.79 17.47 -32.79
C PHE A 13 -36.23 18.49 -33.83
N ASN A 14 -37.36 18.20 -34.48
CA ASN A 14 -38.14 19.19 -35.23
C ASN A 14 -39.32 19.62 -34.35
N LYS A 15 -39.58 20.93 -34.25
CA LYS A 15 -40.75 21.43 -33.52
C LYS A 15 -41.98 21.33 -34.43
N ILE A 16 -43.05 20.72 -33.93
CA ILE A 16 -44.36 20.70 -34.63
C ILE A 16 -45.22 21.84 -34.10
N ASP A 17 -45.33 21.95 -32.77
CA ASP A 17 -46.19 22.89 -32.06
C ASP A 17 -45.50 23.33 -30.75
N ASP A 18 -46.03 24.33 -30.05
CA ASP A 18 -45.49 24.83 -28.77
C ASP A 18 -45.42 23.76 -27.68
N LYS A 19 -46.27 22.73 -27.76
CA LYS A 19 -46.30 21.62 -26.80
C LYS A 19 -45.79 20.28 -27.35
N LYS A 20 -45.46 20.17 -28.64
CA LYS A 20 -45.08 18.90 -29.30
C LYS A 20 -43.88 19.03 -30.25
N THR A 21 -42.99 18.05 -30.19
CA THR A 21 -41.80 17.92 -31.06
C THR A 21 -41.68 16.52 -31.63
N LYS A 22 -41.05 16.39 -32.80
CA LYS A 22 -40.77 15.09 -33.45
C LYS A 22 -39.29 14.78 -33.37
N CYS A 23 -38.94 13.58 -32.91
CA CYS A 23 -37.56 13.10 -32.92
C CYS A 23 -37.08 12.83 -34.35
N LYS A 24 -35.93 13.37 -34.74
CA LYS A 24 -35.34 13.10 -36.07
C LYS A 24 -34.85 11.64 -36.21
N LEU A 25 -34.41 11.03 -35.10
CA LEU A 25 -33.78 9.71 -35.07
C LEU A 25 -34.79 8.56 -35.17
N CYS A 26 -35.92 8.64 -34.44
CA CYS A 26 -36.93 7.57 -34.44
C CYS A 26 -38.33 8.00 -34.92
N GLN A 27 -38.49 9.24 -35.40
CA GLN A 27 -39.75 9.80 -35.93
C GLN A 27 -40.94 9.86 -34.95
N LYS A 28 -40.78 9.51 -33.67
CA LYS A 28 -41.82 9.60 -32.65
C LYS A 28 -42.08 11.05 -32.21
N GLU A 29 -43.34 11.35 -31.90
CA GLU A 29 -43.76 12.62 -31.29
C GLU A 29 -43.59 12.59 -29.76
N ILE A 30 -43.21 13.73 -29.19
CA ILE A 30 -42.92 13.90 -27.76
C ILE A 30 -43.46 15.26 -27.30
N GLN A 31 -43.91 15.34 -26.06
CA GLN A 31 -44.33 16.60 -25.47
C GLN A 31 -43.13 17.42 -24.97
N SER A 32 -43.05 18.68 -25.38
CA SER A 32 -42.02 19.65 -24.98
C SER A 32 -42.60 20.72 -24.07
N VAL A 33 -42.77 20.42 -22.78
CA VAL A 33 -43.39 21.34 -21.81
C VAL A 33 -42.40 21.69 -20.71
N GLY A 34 -42.26 22.99 -20.42
CA GLY A 34 -41.43 23.52 -19.33
C GLY A 34 -39.92 23.52 -19.60
N ASN A 35 -39.31 22.35 -19.81
CA ASN A 35 -37.86 22.20 -19.99
C ASN A 35 -37.49 21.12 -21.02
N THR A 36 -36.18 20.94 -21.24
CA THR A 36 -35.63 19.99 -22.22
C THR A 36 -35.32 18.61 -21.65
N THR A 37 -35.66 18.33 -20.38
CA THR A 37 -35.32 17.06 -19.71
C THR A 37 -36.00 15.87 -20.37
N ASN A 38 -37.26 16.01 -20.79
CA ASN A 38 -38.00 14.94 -21.49
C ASN A 38 -37.37 14.61 -22.85
N LEU A 39 -36.87 15.62 -23.57
CA LEU A 39 -36.18 15.46 -24.85
C LEU A 39 -34.82 14.78 -24.65
N MET A 40 -34.06 15.19 -23.62
CA MET A 40 -32.79 14.56 -23.23
C MET A 40 -32.97 13.09 -22.84
N GLY A 41 -34.00 12.78 -22.05
CA GLY A 41 -34.34 11.41 -21.66
C GLY A 41 -34.75 10.54 -22.85
N HIS A 42 -35.42 11.10 -23.85
CA HIS A 42 -35.73 10.37 -25.07
C HIS A 42 -34.49 10.09 -25.92
N VAL A 43 -33.61 11.08 -26.16
CA VAL A 43 -32.38 10.86 -26.94
C VAL A 43 -31.54 9.78 -26.27
N ARG A 44 -31.36 9.81 -24.93
CA ARG A 44 -30.68 8.75 -24.15
C ARG A 44 -31.15 7.33 -24.48
N ASN A 45 -32.45 7.16 -24.69
CA ASN A 45 -33.08 5.86 -24.88
C ASN A 45 -33.16 5.42 -26.36
N VAL A 46 -33.01 6.35 -27.30
CA VAL A 46 -33.04 6.08 -28.75
C VAL A 46 -31.64 5.99 -29.34
N ASP A 47 -30.75 6.88 -28.93
CA ASP A 47 -29.35 6.91 -29.36
C ASP A 47 -28.47 7.39 -28.20
N LYS A 48 -27.80 6.40 -27.58
CA LYS A 48 -26.94 6.62 -26.41
C LYS A 48 -25.65 7.37 -26.78
N ALA A 49 -25.21 7.34 -28.04
CA ALA A 49 -24.04 8.08 -28.51
C ALA A 49 -24.39 9.57 -28.69
N ALA A 50 -25.46 9.87 -29.43
CA ALA A 50 -25.99 11.24 -29.59
C ALA A 50 -26.32 11.91 -28.25
N TYR A 51 -26.74 11.14 -27.24
CA TYR A 51 -26.95 11.64 -25.88
C TYR A 51 -25.66 11.99 -25.12
N LEU A 52 -24.55 11.31 -25.38
CA LEU A 52 -23.26 11.58 -24.73
C LEU A 52 -22.59 12.84 -25.28
N GLU A 53 -22.75 13.13 -26.57
CA GLU A 53 -22.22 14.34 -27.22
C GLU A 53 -22.78 15.65 -26.65
N ILE A 54 -23.99 15.62 -26.07
CA ILE A 54 -24.73 16.81 -25.63
C ILE A 54 -24.72 17.06 -24.12
N GLN A 55 -24.02 16.24 -23.32
CA GLN A 55 -23.92 16.45 -21.87
C GLN A 55 -22.83 17.49 -21.49
N PRO A 56 -23.12 18.44 -20.57
CA PRO A 56 -22.10 19.33 -20.02
C PRO A 56 -21.20 18.58 -19.02
N LYS A 57 -19.88 18.71 -19.17
CA LYS A 57 -18.89 18.11 -18.25
C LYS A 57 -19.01 18.71 -16.84
N GLN A 58 -19.26 17.87 -15.82
CA GLN A 58 -19.15 18.21 -14.40
C GLN A 58 -18.31 17.17 -13.64
N ASN A 59 -17.78 17.56 -12.48
CA ASN A 59 -16.68 16.90 -11.78
C ASN A 59 -17.08 15.69 -10.90
N THR A 60 -16.04 14.88 -10.60
CA THR A 60 -15.84 13.94 -9.47
C THR A 60 -16.50 12.55 -9.45
N LEU A 61 -15.60 11.56 -9.55
CA LEU A 61 -15.47 10.30 -8.78
C LEU A 61 -16.25 9.01 -9.16
N ASN A 62 -15.43 7.96 -9.37
CA ASN A 62 -15.64 6.51 -9.25
C ASN A 62 -16.39 5.70 -10.35
N ALA A 63 -15.60 4.88 -11.05
CA ALA A 63 -15.91 3.59 -11.72
C ALA A 63 -16.99 3.53 -12.84
N VAL A 64 -16.78 2.90 -14.01
CA VAL A 64 -15.62 2.19 -14.59
C VAL A 64 -15.74 2.19 -16.13
N ASN A 65 -14.60 2.18 -16.85
CA ASN A 65 -14.40 1.90 -18.28
C ASN A 65 -15.14 2.72 -19.36
N THR A 66 -14.48 3.77 -19.87
CA THR A 66 -14.06 3.78 -21.29
C THR A 66 -12.81 4.65 -21.48
N THR A 67 -11.82 4.11 -22.22
CA THR A 67 -10.67 4.82 -22.82
C THR A 67 -11.15 5.83 -23.87
N GLU A 68 -10.58 7.00 -24.11
CA GLU A 68 -9.45 7.80 -23.58
C GLU A 68 -9.77 9.29 -23.90
N GLU A 69 -9.09 10.35 -23.43
CA GLU A 69 -7.84 10.54 -22.68
C GLU A 69 -7.95 11.75 -21.73
N ILE A 70 -7.02 11.90 -20.78
CA ILE A 70 -6.39 13.14 -20.27
C ILE A 70 -5.37 12.76 -19.17
N SER A 71 -4.10 13.12 -19.37
CA SER A 71 -3.00 13.20 -18.39
C SER A 71 -2.74 11.96 -17.49
N ASN A 72 -2.19 10.87 -18.06
CA ASN A 72 -1.46 9.87 -17.26
C ASN A 72 -0.23 9.28 -18.02
N PRO A 73 1.01 9.48 -17.54
CA PRO A 73 2.24 9.08 -18.23
C PRO A 73 2.62 7.57 -18.12
N LEU A 74 1.67 6.67 -17.88
CA LEU A 74 1.93 5.23 -17.70
C LEU A 74 1.05 4.26 -18.50
N ASN A 75 0.11 4.71 -19.33
CA ASN A 75 -0.66 3.80 -20.19
C ASN A 75 0.20 3.23 -21.34
N THR A 76 0.74 2.02 -21.17
CA THR A 76 1.35 1.17 -22.20
C THR A 76 0.64 -0.17 -22.14
N LYS A 77 -0.19 -0.47 -23.15
CA LYS A 77 -0.73 -1.82 -23.34
C LYS A 77 0.43 -2.73 -23.73
N VAL A 78 0.80 -3.66 -22.85
CA VAL A 78 1.64 -4.80 -23.21
C VAL A 78 0.69 -5.95 -23.54
N THR A 79 0.67 -6.36 -24.81
CA THR A 79 0.04 -7.61 -25.24
C THR A 79 1.03 -8.76 -25.03
N PRO A 80 0.61 -9.90 -24.43
CA PRO A 80 1.51 -11.02 -24.15
C PRO A 80 1.71 -11.90 -25.39
N ASN A 81 2.39 -11.34 -26.41
CA ASN A 81 3.13 -12.05 -27.46
C ASN A 81 3.69 -11.02 -28.45
N ASP A 82 4.92 -10.59 -28.19
CA ASP A 82 5.87 -10.15 -29.23
C ASP A 82 7.27 -10.40 -28.67
N ASN A 83 8.07 -11.19 -29.38
CA ASN A 83 9.43 -11.54 -28.95
C ASN A 83 10.30 -10.27 -28.97
N ILE A 84 10.72 -9.80 -27.80
CA ILE A 84 11.75 -8.76 -27.71
C ILE A 84 13.10 -9.44 -27.84
N ASP A 85 13.76 -9.15 -28.95
CA ASP A 85 15.15 -9.47 -29.25
C ASP A 85 16.08 -8.86 -28.18
N ASP A 86 16.67 -9.70 -27.34
CA ASP A 86 17.48 -9.32 -26.17
C ASP A 86 18.97 -9.11 -26.54
N GLY A 87 19.24 -8.80 -27.80
CA GLY A 87 20.58 -8.60 -28.36
C GLY A 87 20.96 -7.14 -28.54
N LEU A 88 21.48 -6.47 -27.49
CA LEU A 88 22.48 -5.37 -27.60
C LEU A 88 22.90 -4.78 -26.23
N LEU A 89 23.84 -5.45 -25.53
CA LEU A 89 24.85 -4.81 -24.67
C LEU A 89 26.05 -5.75 -24.45
N GLN A 90 26.70 -6.18 -25.55
CA GLN A 90 28.09 -6.66 -25.47
C GLN A 90 29.02 -5.44 -25.60
N PHE A 91 29.78 -5.15 -24.56
CA PHE A 91 30.89 -4.20 -24.62
C PHE A 91 32.17 -4.96 -24.92
N GLU A 92 32.82 -4.67 -26.04
CA GLU A 92 34.21 -5.08 -26.25
C GLU A 92 35.15 -4.18 -25.43
N PRO A 93 36.27 -4.71 -24.88
CA PRO A 93 37.21 -3.89 -24.11
C PRO A 93 37.96 -2.90 -25.00
N ILE A 94 38.05 -1.64 -24.57
CA ILE A 94 38.89 -0.63 -25.22
C ILE A 94 40.37 -0.95 -24.90
N PRO A 95 41.29 -1.01 -25.90
CA PRO A 95 42.70 -1.27 -25.63
C PRO A 95 43.38 -0.11 -24.87
N SER A 96 44.04 -0.43 -23.77
CA SER A 96 44.86 0.53 -22.99
C SER A 96 46.12 0.93 -23.77
N THR A 97 46.23 2.21 -24.14
CA THR A 97 47.41 2.73 -24.83
C THR A 97 48.50 3.21 -23.86
N SER A 98 49.44 2.34 -23.52
CA SER A 98 50.70 2.70 -22.88
C SER A 98 51.81 1.68 -23.22
N GLY A 99 52.70 2.03 -24.16
CA GLY A 99 53.83 1.19 -24.55
C GLY A 99 54.39 1.55 -25.92
N SER A 100 55.66 1.94 -25.95
CA SER A 100 56.47 2.13 -27.16
C SER A 100 56.85 0.79 -27.80
N ASP A 101 56.93 0.71 -29.13
CA ASP A 101 58.26 0.63 -29.80
C ASP A 101 58.22 0.67 -31.35
N ASN A 102 59.41 0.87 -31.94
CA ASN A 102 59.65 0.96 -33.38
C ASN A 102 59.57 -0.41 -34.11
N GLN A 103 59.07 -0.42 -35.36
CA GLN A 103 59.87 -0.76 -36.56
C GLN A 103 59.06 -0.67 -37.88
N ARG A 104 59.73 -0.23 -38.96
CA ARG A 104 59.24 -0.32 -40.36
C ARG A 104 59.47 -1.74 -40.90
N SER A 105 58.73 -2.17 -41.94
CA SER A 105 59.35 -2.44 -43.26
C SER A 105 58.44 -3.04 -44.37
N PHE A 106 58.81 -2.71 -45.61
CA PHE A 106 58.56 -3.30 -46.94
C PHE A 106 57.16 -3.38 -47.60
N GLU A 107 57.11 -2.69 -48.75
CA GLU A 107 56.18 -2.78 -49.89
C GLU A 107 56.73 -3.79 -50.95
N PRO A 108 55.94 -4.28 -51.93
CA PRO A 108 55.97 -3.63 -53.26
C PRO A 108 54.68 -3.67 -54.14
N LEU A 109 54.53 -2.63 -54.99
CA LEU A 109 53.59 -2.44 -56.12
C LEU A 109 54.11 -3.10 -57.44
N PRO A 110 53.64 -2.84 -58.71
CA PRO A 110 52.50 -2.04 -59.25
C PRO A 110 51.71 -2.70 -60.44
N LYS A 111 50.73 -1.96 -61.03
CA LYS A 111 50.48 -1.72 -62.49
C LYS A 111 49.22 -0.84 -62.66
N THR A 112 49.34 0.48 -62.89
CA THR A 112 49.43 1.21 -64.20
C THR A 112 48.24 0.97 -65.15
N VAL A 113 47.62 1.96 -65.82
CA VAL A 113 48.17 3.06 -66.66
C VAL A 113 47.18 4.26 -66.77
N ASN A 114 47.73 5.49 -66.71
CA ASN A 114 47.42 6.80 -67.35
C ASN A 114 45.97 7.13 -67.83
N VAL A 115 45.43 8.36 -67.80
CA VAL A 115 45.95 9.76 -67.85
C VAL A 115 44.88 10.69 -67.19
N ALA A 116 44.98 12.01 -66.90
CA ALA A 116 45.95 13.08 -67.20
C ALA A 116 45.91 14.23 -66.13
N VAL A 117 46.52 15.37 -66.48
CA VAL A 117 46.47 16.73 -65.89
C VAL A 117 45.06 17.38 -66.00
N ASP A 118 44.64 18.35 -65.15
CA ASP A 118 45.43 19.45 -64.57
C ASP A 118 45.00 19.94 -63.16
N LEU A 119 45.91 20.72 -62.55
CA LEU A 119 45.90 21.48 -61.29
C LEU A 119 44.56 22.04 -60.75
N ASP A 120 44.20 21.76 -59.47
CA ASP A 120 44.45 22.68 -58.32
C ASP A 120 43.76 22.27 -56.99
N LEU A 121 44.43 22.66 -55.89
CA LEU A 121 44.16 22.65 -54.44
C LEU A 121 42.74 22.37 -53.83
N GLU A 122 42.79 21.56 -52.76
CA GLU A 122 42.07 21.65 -51.45
C GLU A 122 40.81 20.82 -51.08
N GLU A 123 40.76 20.54 -49.77
CA GLU A 123 39.73 19.99 -48.86
C GLU A 123 39.18 18.53 -48.99
N HIS A 124 39.51 17.72 -47.97
CA HIS A 124 38.79 16.50 -47.61
C HIS A 124 37.37 16.84 -47.07
N VAL A 125 36.37 16.80 -47.95
CA VAL A 125 34.96 16.93 -47.56
C VAL A 125 34.51 15.71 -46.74
N THR A 126 34.20 15.92 -45.47
CA THR A 126 33.54 14.90 -44.63
C THR A 126 32.09 14.69 -45.06
N PRO A 127 31.53 13.47 -44.97
CA PRO A 127 30.18 13.19 -45.46
C PRO A 127 29.13 14.00 -44.68
N LEU A 128 28.47 14.93 -45.38
CA LEU A 128 27.47 15.84 -44.82
C LEU A 128 26.37 15.08 -44.08
N LYS A 129 26.22 15.35 -42.78
CA LYS A 129 25.08 14.88 -41.97
C LYS A 129 23.78 15.33 -42.65
N ARG A 130 23.04 14.36 -43.20
CA ARG A 130 21.77 14.59 -43.91
C ARG A 130 20.84 15.45 -43.06
N GLN A 131 20.53 16.65 -43.53
CA GLN A 131 19.75 17.64 -42.77
C GLN A 131 18.38 17.05 -42.39
N LYS A 132 18.03 17.10 -41.09
CA LYS A 132 16.69 16.70 -40.63
C LYS A 132 15.64 17.54 -41.37
N THR A 133 14.59 16.89 -41.89
CA THR A 133 13.48 17.61 -42.52
C THR A 133 12.79 18.50 -41.48
N ILE A 134 12.21 19.62 -41.93
CA ILE A 134 11.48 20.55 -41.06
C ILE A 134 10.37 19.83 -40.29
N HIS A 135 9.65 18.92 -40.96
CA HIS A 135 8.66 18.04 -40.33
C HIS A 135 9.25 17.12 -39.25
N ALA A 136 10.42 16.53 -39.49
CA ALA A 136 11.10 15.72 -38.47
C ALA A 136 11.54 16.57 -37.28
N ALA A 137 12.03 17.80 -37.50
CA ALA A 137 12.42 18.72 -36.43
C ALA A 137 11.22 19.16 -35.56
N PHE A 138 10.09 19.56 -36.17
CA PHE A 138 8.88 19.89 -35.42
C PHE A 138 8.27 18.68 -34.70
N LYS A 139 8.32 17.49 -35.30
CA LYS A 139 7.93 16.24 -34.63
C LYS A 139 8.82 15.95 -33.42
N ASP A 140 10.13 16.16 -33.53
CA ASP A 140 11.09 16.02 -32.44
C ASP A 140 10.73 16.97 -31.27
N ILE A 141 10.52 18.26 -31.55
CA ILE A 141 10.13 19.29 -30.57
C ILE A 141 8.79 18.94 -29.90
N SER A 142 7.78 18.54 -30.68
CA SER A 142 6.47 18.14 -30.14
C SER A 142 6.57 16.93 -29.20
N SER A 143 7.57 16.06 -29.38
CA SER A 143 7.77 14.88 -28.52
C SER A 143 8.30 15.20 -27.12
N TYR A 144 8.79 16.43 -26.90
CA TYR A 144 9.17 17.01 -25.61
C TYR A 144 8.07 17.88 -24.96
N SER A 145 6.85 17.91 -25.53
CA SER A 145 5.69 18.50 -24.87
C SER A 145 5.37 17.81 -23.53
N GLU A 146 4.52 18.41 -22.70
CA GLU A 146 4.22 17.90 -21.34
C GLU A 146 3.54 16.51 -21.35
N SER A 147 2.82 16.17 -22.41
CA SER A 147 2.27 14.83 -22.70
C SER A 147 3.06 14.03 -23.73
N GLY A 148 4.21 14.54 -24.19
CA GLY A 148 5.00 13.98 -25.28
C GLY A 148 5.67 12.64 -24.92
N PRO A 149 5.82 11.71 -25.89
CA PRO A 149 6.36 10.38 -25.62
C PRO A 149 7.83 10.39 -25.14
N LYS A 150 8.65 11.38 -25.53
CA LYS A 150 10.02 11.50 -25.01
C LYS A 150 10.04 12.02 -23.58
N THR A 151 9.26 13.06 -23.27
CA THR A 151 9.06 13.55 -21.89
C THR A 151 8.62 12.42 -20.97
N ARG A 152 7.64 11.64 -21.41
CA ARG A 152 7.12 10.47 -20.69
C ARG A 152 8.19 9.39 -20.45
N LYS A 153 9.01 9.07 -21.47
CA LYS A 153 10.13 8.12 -21.30
C LYS A 153 11.19 8.67 -20.32
N LEU A 154 11.56 9.95 -20.44
CA LEU A 154 12.51 10.62 -19.54
C LEU A 154 12.00 10.69 -18.10
N ASN A 155 10.72 10.99 -17.86
CA ASN A 155 10.10 10.95 -16.53
C ASN A 155 10.27 9.56 -15.89
N ASN A 156 10.01 8.49 -16.66
CA ASN A 156 10.11 7.12 -16.18
C ASN A 156 11.56 6.69 -15.91
N CYS A 157 12.50 7.06 -16.77
CA CYS A 157 13.93 6.80 -16.56
C CYS A 157 14.50 7.58 -15.36
N LEU A 158 14.10 8.84 -15.19
CA LEU A 158 14.49 9.68 -14.06
C LEU A 158 13.96 9.12 -12.74
N LEU A 159 12.68 8.74 -12.70
CA LEU A 159 12.08 8.12 -11.52
C LEU A 159 12.71 6.74 -11.22
N PHE A 160 13.04 5.96 -12.26
CA PHE A 160 13.74 4.68 -12.11
C PHE A 160 15.13 4.85 -11.49
N MET A 161 15.97 5.76 -12.02
CA MET A 161 17.30 6.06 -11.47
C MET A 161 17.20 6.51 -10.02
N ILE A 162 16.28 7.43 -9.69
CA ILE A 162 16.07 7.89 -8.31
C ILE A 162 15.74 6.72 -7.36
N CYS A 163 14.86 5.80 -7.77
CA CYS A 163 14.50 4.64 -6.97
C CYS A 163 15.60 3.57 -6.91
N LYS A 164 16.27 3.28 -8.03
CA LYS A 164 17.22 2.17 -8.15
C LYS A 164 18.56 2.49 -7.50
N ASP A 165 18.99 3.74 -7.60
CA ASP A 165 20.28 4.23 -7.14
C ASP A 165 20.15 5.00 -5.80
N HIS A 166 19.00 4.86 -5.13
CA HIS A 166 18.65 5.44 -3.82
C HIS A 166 18.91 6.95 -3.70
N GLN A 167 18.73 7.70 -4.79
CA GLN A 167 19.03 9.14 -4.83
C GLN A 167 17.95 9.98 -4.13
N PRO A 168 18.32 11.09 -3.48
CA PRO A 168 17.35 12.02 -2.91
C PRO A 168 16.59 12.75 -4.03
N PHE A 169 15.28 13.02 -3.84
CA PHE A 169 14.46 13.76 -4.81
C PHE A 169 14.99 15.17 -5.14
N SER A 170 15.87 15.73 -4.31
CA SER A 170 16.56 17.00 -4.58
C SER A 170 17.63 16.90 -5.68
N ILE A 171 17.94 15.72 -6.22
CA ILE A 171 18.91 15.57 -7.32
C ILE A 171 18.54 16.42 -8.56
N VAL A 172 17.25 16.62 -8.84
CA VAL A 172 16.78 17.51 -9.93
C VAL A 172 16.96 19.00 -9.64
N GLU A 173 17.26 19.35 -8.40
CA GLU A 173 17.55 20.71 -7.96
C GLU A 173 19.05 21.03 -8.02
N ASN A 174 19.92 20.00 -7.94
CA ASN A 174 21.39 20.12 -7.99
C ASN A 174 21.91 20.69 -9.33
N GLU A 175 22.86 21.62 -9.26
CA GLU A 175 23.40 22.35 -10.41
C GLU A 175 24.07 21.43 -11.46
N GLY A 176 24.96 20.52 -11.03
CA GLY A 176 25.63 19.58 -11.94
C GLY A 176 24.66 18.69 -12.71
N PHE A 177 23.61 18.19 -12.05
CA PHE A 177 22.58 17.38 -12.69
C PHE A 177 21.73 18.20 -13.68
N ARG A 178 21.40 19.45 -13.33
CA ARG A 178 20.73 20.38 -14.27
C ARG A 178 21.59 20.67 -15.49
N SER A 179 22.90 20.84 -15.32
CA SER A 179 23.84 21.08 -16.43
C SER A 179 23.96 19.87 -17.36
N LEU A 180 24.09 18.67 -16.79
CA LEU A 180 24.05 17.40 -17.54
C LEU A 180 22.75 17.26 -18.35
N MET A 181 21.60 17.43 -17.70
CA MET A 181 20.30 17.29 -18.37
C MET A 181 20.04 18.35 -19.44
N LYS A 182 20.54 19.58 -19.24
CA LYS A 182 20.50 20.64 -20.26
C LYS A 182 21.36 20.30 -21.48
N THR A 183 22.45 19.56 -21.30
CA THR A 183 23.33 19.09 -22.38
C THR A 183 22.72 17.89 -23.12
N VAL A 184 22.21 16.90 -22.38
CA VAL A 184 21.67 15.64 -22.94
C VAL A 184 20.28 15.82 -23.55
N ALA A 185 19.41 16.61 -22.92
CA ALA A 185 18.01 16.79 -23.31
C ALA A 185 17.55 18.25 -23.10
N PRO A 186 18.08 19.23 -23.86
CA PRO A 186 17.84 20.67 -23.66
C PRO A 186 16.36 21.11 -23.71
N GLN A 187 15.49 20.32 -24.35
CA GLN A 187 14.06 20.61 -24.49
C GLN A 187 13.20 19.97 -23.37
N TYR A 188 13.78 19.09 -22.54
CA TYR A 188 13.08 18.44 -21.44
C TYR A 188 13.03 19.34 -20.21
N LYS A 189 11.83 19.67 -19.74
CA LYS A 189 11.63 20.38 -18.48
C LYS A 189 11.77 19.41 -17.31
N LEU A 190 12.80 19.60 -16.48
CA LEU A 190 12.98 18.83 -15.24
C LEU A 190 11.78 19.03 -14.30
N PRO A 191 11.22 17.95 -13.71
CA PRO A 191 10.16 18.03 -12.72
C PRO A 191 10.67 18.60 -11.39
N SER A 192 9.77 19.07 -10.53
CA SER A 192 10.12 19.45 -9.15
C SER A 192 10.24 18.22 -8.24
N ARG A 193 10.95 18.35 -7.11
CA ARG A 193 10.98 17.32 -6.05
C ARG A 193 9.58 16.84 -5.62
N THR A 194 8.62 17.77 -5.55
CA THR A 194 7.22 17.49 -5.16
C THR A 194 6.49 16.70 -6.24
N THR A 195 6.76 17.01 -7.51
CA THR A 195 6.24 16.27 -8.66
C THR A 195 6.76 14.84 -8.68
N LEU A 196 8.06 14.65 -8.45
CA LEU A 196 8.70 13.33 -8.37
C LEU A 196 8.14 12.48 -7.23
N ARG A 197 7.98 13.06 -6.04
CA ARG A 197 7.35 12.39 -4.91
C ARG A 197 5.94 11.91 -5.25
N ARG A 198 5.09 12.79 -5.81
CA ARG A 198 3.74 12.42 -6.22
C ARG A 198 3.76 11.28 -7.25
N TRP A 199 4.65 11.33 -8.26
CA TRP A 199 4.78 10.25 -9.22
C TRP A 199 5.26 8.93 -8.60
N LEU A 200 6.07 8.97 -7.54
CA LEU A 200 6.42 7.77 -6.79
C LEU A 200 5.21 7.21 -6.03
N ASP A 201 4.45 8.07 -5.35
CA ASP A 201 3.23 7.69 -4.63
C ASP A 201 2.19 7.09 -5.62
N ASP A 202 1.93 7.75 -6.75
CA ASP A 202 1.05 7.28 -7.84
C ASP A 202 1.52 5.91 -8.39
N LYS A 203 2.84 5.76 -8.63
CA LYS A 203 3.43 4.52 -9.16
C LYS A 203 3.41 3.40 -8.13
N TYR A 204 3.61 3.71 -6.85
CA TYR A 204 3.48 2.77 -5.74
C TYR A 204 2.06 2.21 -5.67
N GLU A 205 1.01 3.05 -5.74
CA GLU A 205 -0.36 2.56 -5.69
C GLU A 205 -0.72 1.64 -6.87
N VAL A 206 -0.35 2.02 -8.11
CA VAL A 206 -0.57 1.17 -9.29
C VAL A 206 0.18 -0.17 -9.19
N ILE A 207 1.43 -0.16 -8.72
CA ILE A 207 2.21 -1.37 -8.46
C ILE A 207 1.57 -2.21 -7.35
N SER A 208 1.17 -1.57 -6.24
CA SER A 208 0.56 -2.20 -5.08
C SER A 208 -0.75 -2.88 -5.45
N GLU A 209 -1.61 -2.24 -6.25
CA GLU A 209 -2.81 -2.87 -6.81
C GLU A 209 -2.50 -4.04 -7.74
N THR A 210 -1.47 -3.92 -8.57
CA THR A 210 -1.07 -4.97 -9.52
C THR A 210 -0.56 -6.21 -8.78
N ILE A 211 0.32 -6.01 -7.78
CA ILE A 211 0.81 -7.06 -6.88
C ILE A 211 -0.35 -7.68 -6.08
N LYS A 212 -1.27 -6.88 -5.52
CA LYS A 212 -2.46 -7.41 -4.82
C LYS A 212 -3.31 -8.31 -5.73
N LYS A 213 -3.50 -7.93 -7.00
CA LYS A 213 -4.23 -8.73 -8.00
C LYS A 213 -3.48 -10.03 -8.32
N MET A 214 -2.17 -9.96 -8.60
CA MET A 214 -1.31 -11.13 -8.80
C MET A 214 -1.38 -12.09 -7.59
N LEU A 215 -1.22 -11.58 -6.37
CA LEU A 215 -1.30 -12.38 -5.15
C LEU A 215 -2.70 -13.01 -4.95
N SER A 216 -3.78 -12.32 -5.30
CA SER A 216 -5.12 -12.91 -5.23
C SER A 216 -5.34 -14.04 -6.23
N SER A 217 -4.76 -13.98 -7.44
CA SER A 217 -4.79 -15.11 -8.39
C SER A 217 -3.90 -16.29 -7.99
N ILE A 218 -3.02 -16.12 -7.00
CA ILE A 218 -2.11 -17.15 -6.50
C ILE A 218 -2.79 -18.00 -5.39
N GLU A 219 -3.84 -17.50 -4.74
CA GLU A 219 -4.59 -18.28 -3.74
C GLU A 219 -5.21 -19.57 -4.32
N ASP A 220 -5.51 -19.57 -5.63
CA ASP A 220 -6.04 -20.71 -6.38
C ASP A 220 -4.96 -21.66 -6.96
N ASN A 221 -3.67 -21.28 -6.97
CA ASN A 221 -2.58 -22.11 -7.49
C ASN A 221 -1.46 -22.32 -6.46
N PRO A 222 -1.45 -23.44 -5.72
CA PRO A 222 -0.51 -23.68 -4.62
C PRO A 222 0.94 -23.95 -5.07
N ASN A 223 1.23 -23.97 -6.38
CA ASN A 223 2.58 -24.11 -6.93
C ASN A 223 3.02 -22.80 -7.62
N ASN A 224 4.26 -22.39 -7.34
CA ASN A 224 5.05 -21.32 -8.00
C ASN A 224 4.62 -19.85 -7.93
N GLY A 225 3.37 -19.49 -7.66
CA GLY A 225 2.95 -18.08 -7.73
C GLY A 225 3.82 -17.08 -6.93
N TYR A 226 4.22 -17.42 -5.70
CA TYR A 226 5.13 -16.57 -4.91
C TYR A 226 6.55 -16.47 -5.49
N LEU A 227 7.01 -17.51 -6.19
CA LEU A 227 8.33 -17.58 -6.82
C LEU A 227 8.36 -16.79 -8.12
N GLU A 228 7.28 -16.83 -8.91
CA GLU A 228 7.07 -15.98 -10.09
C GLU A 228 7.13 -14.51 -9.70
N VAL A 229 6.42 -14.09 -8.64
CA VAL A 229 6.52 -12.71 -8.12
C VAL A 229 7.95 -12.38 -7.65
N CYS A 230 8.69 -13.29 -7.02
CA CYS A 230 10.10 -13.05 -6.70
C CYS A 230 10.98 -12.88 -7.96
N GLN A 231 10.75 -13.68 -9.02
CA GLN A 231 11.49 -13.61 -10.28
C GLN A 231 11.20 -12.33 -11.06
N ASP A 232 9.92 -11.97 -11.24
CA ASP A 232 9.47 -10.74 -11.89
C ASP A 232 10.11 -9.49 -11.29
N TRP A 233 10.21 -9.47 -9.96
CA TRP A 233 10.77 -8.35 -9.19
C TRP A 233 12.28 -8.46 -8.96
N LYS A 234 12.93 -9.51 -9.47
CA LYS A 234 14.36 -9.83 -9.28
C LYS A 234 14.76 -9.84 -7.79
N ILE A 235 13.87 -10.35 -6.94
CA ILE A 235 14.05 -10.53 -5.50
C ILE A 235 14.53 -11.95 -5.26
N ASP A 236 15.75 -12.09 -4.74
CA ASP A 236 16.23 -13.38 -4.25
C ASP A 236 15.33 -13.92 -3.11
N GLN A 237 14.98 -15.19 -3.18
CA GLN A 237 14.23 -15.90 -2.14
C GLN A 237 14.95 -15.87 -0.78
N GLU A 238 16.29 -15.80 -0.78
CA GLU A 238 17.08 -15.66 0.43
C GLU A 238 16.82 -14.32 1.14
N ASN A 239 16.71 -13.23 0.37
CA ASN A 239 16.48 -11.86 0.86
C ASN A 239 15.09 -11.63 1.48
N VAL A 240 14.11 -12.49 1.18
CA VAL A 240 12.80 -12.44 1.86
C VAL A 240 13.00 -12.76 3.34
N THR A 241 12.86 -11.78 4.24
CA THR A 241 13.14 -12.00 5.68
C THR A 241 12.01 -12.70 6.43
N ALA A 242 10.76 -12.39 6.11
CA ALA A 242 9.57 -12.96 6.73
C ALA A 242 8.33 -12.82 5.83
N VAL A 243 7.36 -13.73 5.99
CA VAL A 243 6.06 -13.70 5.29
C VAL A 243 4.95 -13.84 6.33
N VAL A 244 4.07 -12.84 6.42
CA VAL A 244 2.98 -12.77 7.43
C VAL A 244 1.65 -13.11 6.78
N THR A 245 0.95 -14.15 7.26
CA THR A 245 -0.37 -14.56 6.74
C THR A 245 -1.33 -15.03 7.84
N ASP A 246 -2.62 -15.14 7.53
CA ASP A 246 -3.65 -15.67 8.44
C ASP A 246 -3.40 -17.12 8.92
N SER A 247 -2.46 -17.83 8.28
CA SER A 247 -2.11 -19.23 8.53
C SER A 247 -3.11 -20.26 8.02
N ALA A 248 -3.87 -19.94 6.96
CA ALA A 248 -4.60 -20.93 6.19
C ALA A 248 -3.66 -22.05 5.68
N ALA A 249 -4.09 -23.31 5.75
CA ALA A 249 -3.20 -24.47 5.60
C ALA A 249 -2.53 -24.57 4.21
N ASN A 250 -3.26 -24.19 3.15
CA ASN A 250 -2.76 -24.04 1.79
C ASN A 250 -1.66 -22.96 1.71
N ILE A 251 -1.89 -21.78 2.28
CA ILE A 251 -0.95 -20.66 2.29
C ILE A 251 0.33 -21.01 3.07
N VAL A 252 0.18 -21.63 4.25
CA VAL A 252 1.34 -22.10 5.04
C VAL A 252 2.16 -23.12 4.25
N LYS A 253 1.51 -24.02 3.50
CA LYS A 253 2.21 -25.01 2.67
C LYS A 253 2.93 -24.36 1.49
N ALA A 254 2.31 -23.40 0.81
CA ALA A 254 2.95 -22.65 -0.28
C ALA A 254 4.18 -21.87 0.21
N ILE A 255 4.12 -21.23 1.39
CA ILE A 255 5.28 -20.54 1.99
C ILE A 255 6.38 -21.52 2.41
N GLU A 256 6.02 -22.69 2.92
CA GLU A 256 6.98 -23.75 3.27
C GLU A 256 7.75 -24.23 2.03
N LEU A 257 7.07 -24.37 0.88
CA LEU A 257 7.67 -24.74 -0.39
C LEU A 257 8.51 -23.61 -1.03
N ALA A 258 8.04 -22.35 -0.95
CA ALA A 258 8.68 -21.21 -1.61
C ALA A 258 9.82 -20.55 -0.83
N PHE A 259 9.77 -20.55 0.51
CA PHE A 259 10.66 -19.71 1.35
C PHE A 259 11.22 -20.39 2.60
N VAL A 260 10.88 -21.66 2.84
CA VAL A 260 11.09 -22.40 4.11
C VAL A 260 10.18 -21.94 5.25
N ARG A 261 9.56 -22.91 5.93
CA ARG A 261 8.62 -22.75 7.06
C ARG A 261 9.04 -21.72 8.12
N ARG A 262 10.34 -21.62 8.43
CA ARG A 262 10.89 -20.69 9.44
C ARG A 262 10.68 -19.19 9.11
N LYS A 263 10.39 -18.85 7.86
CA LYS A 263 10.11 -17.47 7.43
C LYS A 263 8.62 -17.12 7.55
N HIS A 264 7.73 -18.10 7.75
CA HIS A 264 6.31 -17.84 8.02
C HIS A 264 6.11 -17.26 9.43
N ILE A 265 5.31 -16.21 9.52
CA ILE A 265 4.86 -15.63 10.78
C ILE A 265 3.32 -15.62 10.78
N PRO A 266 2.65 -16.24 11.77
CA PRO A 266 1.19 -16.19 11.85
C PRO A 266 0.72 -14.77 12.17
N CYS A 267 -0.32 -14.32 11.48
CA CYS A 267 -0.92 -13.00 11.70
C CYS A 267 -1.49 -12.92 13.12
N PHE A 268 -0.90 -12.01 13.92
CA PHE A 268 -1.30 -11.81 15.31
C PHE A 268 -2.76 -11.36 15.45
N ALA A 269 -3.20 -10.44 14.58
CA ALA A 269 -4.59 -9.96 14.54
C ALA A 269 -5.59 -11.09 14.25
N HIS A 270 -5.27 -11.97 13.29
CA HIS A 270 -6.09 -13.13 12.98
C HIS A 270 -6.13 -14.11 14.17
N THR A 271 -4.99 -14.35 14.83
CA THR A 271 -4.93 -15.23 16.01
C THR A 271 -5.77 -14.68 17.18
N LEU A 272 -5.78 -13.35 17.41
CA LEU A 272 -6.70 -12.72 18.37
C LEU A 272 -8.17 -12.85 17.97
N ASN A 273 -8.48 -12.76 16.66
CA ASN A 273 -9.84 -12.96 16.14
C ASN A 273 -10.36 -14.37 16.42
N LEU A 274 -9.57 -15.41 16.12
CA LEU A 274 -9.94 -16.82 16.41
C LEU A 274 -10.23 -17.06 17.90
N VAL A 275 -9.45 -16.43 18.79
CA VAL A 275 -9.64 -16.55 20.24
C VAL A 275 -10.96 -15.93 20.67
N ALA A 276 -11.26 -14.73 20.18
CA ALA A 276 -12.51 -14.05 20.48
C ALA A 276 -13.72 -14.78 19.87
N GLU A 277 -13.61 -15.36 18.67
CA GLU A 277 -14.64 -16.22 18.08
C GLU A 277 -14.90 -17.47 18.93
N GLY A 278 -13.84 -18.08 19.49
CA GLY A 278 -13.95 -19.14 20.48
C GLY A 278 -14.80 -18.74 21.69
N THR A 279 -14.68 -17.50 22.19
CA THR A 279 -15.53 -17.01 23.29
C THR A 279 -17.02 -16.87 22.91
N MET A 280 -17.32 -16.67 21.62
CA MET A 280 -18.69 -16.60 21.09
C MET A 280 -19.33 -18.00 20.89
N MET A 281 -18.62 -19.08 21.25
CA MET A 281 -19.17 -20.44 21.23
C MET A 281 -20.05 -20.78 22.44
N CYS A 282 -19.93 -20.06 23.56
CA CYS A 282 -20.82 -20.22 24.72
C CYS A 282 -22.28 -19.89 24.32
N THR A 283 -23.18 -20.85 24.54
CA THR A 283 -24.59 -20.82 24.12
C THR A 283 -25.39 -19.76 24.88
N GLU A 284 -25.19 -19.69 26.19
CA GLU A 284 -25.82 -18.74 27.10
C GLU A 284 -25.42 -17.31 26.73
N TRP A 285 -24.13 -17.10 26.49
CA TRP A 285 -23.59 -15.82 26.05
C TRP A 285 -24.16 -15.40 24.69
N ARG A 286 -24.19 -16.31 23.71
CA ARG A 286 -24.77 -16.05 22.38
C ARG A 286 -26.25 -15.64 22.47
N ASN A 287 -27.02 -16.26 23.36
CA ASN A 287 -28.42 -15.91 23.58
C ASN A 287 -28.57 -14.47 24.12
N ILE A 288 -27.72 -14.06 25.08
CA ILE A 288 -27.70 -12.69 25.61
C ILE A 288 -27.32 -11.67 24.51
N VAL A 289 -26.29 -11.96 23.71
CA VAL A 289 -25.90 -11.13 22.55
C VAL A 289 -27.05 -10.99 21.55
N SER A 290 -27.81 -12.07 21.30
CA SER A 290 -28.98 -12.06 20.41
C SER A 290 -30.10 -11.14 20.91
N LYS A 291 -30.39 -11.12 22.23
CA LYS A 291 -31.32 -10.17 22.85
C LYS A 291 -30.89 -8.72 22.57
N VAL A 292 -29.61 -8.38 22.81
CA VAL A 292 -29.07 -7.04 22.53
C VAL A 292 -29.17 -6.69 21.05
N LYS A 293 -28.76 -7.61 20.16
CA LYS A 293 -28.83 -7.42 18.70
C LYS A 293 -30.27 -7.16 18.24
N THR A 294 -31.26 -7.83 18.84
CA THR A 294 -32.70 -7.61 18.57
C THR A 294 -33.15 -6.20 18.95
N ILE A 295 -32.79 -5.73 20.15
CA ILE A 295 -33.09 -4.35 20.60
C ILE A 295 -32.45 -3.32 19.66
N VAL A 296 -31.16 -3.44 19.36
CA VAL A 296 -30.46 -2.50 18.47
C VAL A 296 -31.06 -2.50 17.05
N THR A 297 -31.44 -3.67 16.54
CA THR A 297 -32.10 -3.80 15.23
C THR A 297 -33.43 -3.06 15.20
N TRP A 298 -34.27 -3.21 16.24
CA TRP A 298 -35.54 -2.49 16.35
C TRP A 298 -35.36 -0.96 16.35
N PHE A 299 -34.39 -0.45 17.13
CA PHE A 299 -34.06 0.98 17.12
C PHE A 299 -33.63 1.48 15.74
N LYS A 300 -32.85 0.69 14.99
CA LYS A 300 -32.40 1.05 13.63
C LYS A 300 -33.50 0.98 12.58
N GLN A 301 -34.51 0.13 12.77
CA GLN A 301 -35.67 0.02 11.87
C GLN A 301 -36.74 1.08 12.15
N SER A 302 -36.90 1.49 13.42
CA SER A 302 -37.85 2.53 13.83
C SER A 302 -37.22 3.91 13.76
N CYS A 303 -37.63 4.71 12.75
CA CYS A 303 -37.20 6.11 12.64
C CYS A 303 -37.59 6.94 13.88
N VAL A 304 -38.78 6.69 14.46
CA VAL A 304 -39.27 7.35 15.67
C VAL A 304 -38.38 7.04 16.87
N ALA A 305 -38.07 5.77 17.12
CA ALA A 305 -37.23 5.37 18.25
C ALA A 305 -35.77 5.85 18.08
N SER A 306 -35.25 5.85 16.84
CA SER A 306 -33.95 6.44 16.51
C SER A 306 -33.88 7.95 16.79
N ASP A 307 -34.93 8.71 16.46
CA ASP A 307 -34.97 10.16 16.73
C ASP A 307 -35.19 10.48 18.22
N GLU A 308 -35.98 9.67 18.93
CA GLU A 308 -36.10 9.77 20.40
C GLU A 308 -34.76 9.51 21.09
N LEU A 309 -34.05 8.45 20.71
CA LEU A 309 -32.72 8.13 21.21
C LEU A 309 -31.73 9.28 20.94
N ARG A 310 -31.77 9.86 19.74
CA ARG A 310 -30.95 11.02 19.39
C ARG A 310 -31.26 12.22 20.28
N LYS A 311 -32.54 12.56 20.48
CA LYS A 311 -32.96 13.68 21.35
C LYS A 311 -32.52 13.47 22.80
N ALA A 312 -32.75 12.27 23.34
CA ALA A 312 -32.40 11.94 24.72
C ALA A 312 -30.88 11.93 24.95
N THR A 313 -30.09 11.44 23.99
CA THR A 313 -28.61 11.45 24.10
C THR A 313 -27.99 12.84 23.91
N VAL A 314 -28.58 13.73 23.10
CA VAL A 314 -28.19 15.15 23.05
C VAL A 314 -28.40 15.79 24.43
N ALA A 315 -29.56 15.56 25.06
CA ALA A 315 -29.90 16.14 26.35
C ALA A 315 -29.08 15.56 27.53
N ALA A 316 -28.73 14.27 27.49
CA ALA A 316 -28.07 13.58 28.61
C ALA A 316 -26.53 13.51 28.52
N MET A 317 -25.94 13.76 27.34
CA MET A 317 -24.50 13.50 27.11
C MET A 317 -23.77 14.67 26.40
N GLU A 318 -24.38 15.84 26.31
CA GLU A 318 -23.83 17.07 25.69
C GLU A 318 -23.27 16.88 24.27
N SER A 319 -23.71 15.84 23.55
CA SER A 319 -23.20 15.51 22.21
C SER A 319 -24.02 16.22 21.13
N PRO A 320 -23.45 17.16 20.33
CA PRO A 320 -24.24 17.99 19.40
C PRO A 320 -25.01 17.21 18.33
N ALA A 321 -24.56 16.00 17.97
CA ALA A 321 -25.19 15.14 16.98
C ALA A 321 -26.07 14.02 17.58
N GLY A 322 -26.01 13.81 18.90
CA GLY A 322 -26.56 12.64 19.59
C GLY A 322 -25.78 11.35 19.34
N VAL A 323 -25.92 10.39 20.26
CA VAL A 323 -25.19 9.11 20.22
C VAL A 323 -26.08 8.01 19.63
N LYS A 324 -25.59 7.36 18.57
CA LYS A 324 -26.30 6.26 17.88
C LYS A 324 -25.87 4.89 18.41
N LEU A 325 -26.80 3.93 18.37
CA LEU A 325 -26.48 2.51 18.63
C LEU A 325 -25.66 1.90 17.48
N ILE A 326 -24.71 1.06 17.86
CA ILE A 326 -23.84 0.30 16.96
C ILE A 326 -24.45 -1.09 16.80
N GLN A 327 -24.61 -1.56 15.56
CA GLN A 327 -25.06 -2.92 15.27
C GLN A 327 -23.83 -3.80 15.03
N SER A 328 -23.80 -5.02 15.56
CA SER A 328 -22.75 -5.98 15.22
C SER A 328 -22.85 -6.44 13.76
N VAL A 329 -21.69 -6.67 13.15
CA VAL A 329 -21.53 -7.29 11.83
C VAL A 329 -20.82 -8.61 12.05
N ASP A 330 -21.47 -9.71 11.69
CA ASP A 330 -21.06 -11.06 12.12
C ASP A 330 -19.70 -11.51 11.57
N THR A 331 -19.09 -10.74 10.66
CA THR A 331 -17.76 -10.98 10.09
C THR A 331 -16.59 -10.64 11.03
N ARG A 332 -16.79 -9.86 12.11
CA ARG A 332 -15.70 -9.51 13.07
C ARG A 332 -16.24 -9.28 14.48
N TRP A 333 -15.64 -9.99 15.45
CA TRP A 333 -16.05 -9.97 16.86
C TRP A 333 -16.01 -8.58 17.52
N ASN A 334 -15.08 -7.69 17.11
CA ASN A 334 -14.98 -6.33 17.66
C ASN A 334 -16.29 -5.54 17.49
N SER A 335 -17.04 -5.77 16.42
CA SER A 335 -18.33 -5.10 16.19
C SER A 335 -19.38 -5.49 17.24
N THR A 336 -19.37 -6.74 17.70
CA THR A 336 -20.18 -7.24 18.82
C THR A 336 -19.74 -6.59 20.13
N TYR A 337 -18.44 -6.49 20.39
CA TYR A 337 -17.92 -5.78 21.57
C TYR A 337 -18.37 -4.31 21.60
N TYR A 338 -18.23 -3.57 20.49
CA TYR A 338 -18.66 -2.17 20.43
C TYR A 338 -20.19 -2.00 20.53
N MET A 339 -20.98 -2.91 19.97
CA MET A 339 -22.43 -2.96 20.15
C MET A 339 -22.80 -3.09 21.64
N LEU A 340 -22.19 -4.05 22.34
CA LEU A 340 -22.47 -4.33 23.75
C LEU A 340 -22.02 -3.16 24.66
N GLN A 341 -20.84 -2.59 24.40
CA GLN A 341 -20.33 -1.43 25.16
C GLN A 341 -21.26 -0.22 24.99
N ARG A 342 -21.67 0.09 23.76
CA ARG A 342 -22.61 1.18 23.44
C ARG A 342 -24.01 0.92 24.02
N PHE A 343 -24.45 -0.34 24.06
CA PHE A 343 -25.71 -0.73 24.70
C PHE A 343 -25.68 -0.47 26.22
N LEU A 344 -24.60 -0.85 26.91
CA LEU A 344 -24.46 -0.57 28.35
C LEU A 344 -24.36 0.92 28.66
N GLU A 345 -23.67 1.69 27.81
CA GLU A 345 -23.54 3.15 27.90
C GLU A 345 -24.91 3.84 27.85
N LEU A 346 -25.81 3.38 26.98
CA LEU A 346 -27.13 3.99 26.74
C LEU A 346 -28.28 3.28 27.48
N ARG A 347 -27.99 2.33 28.38
CA ARG A 347 -28.98 1.38 28.94
C ARG A 347 -30.22 2.02 29.57
N SER A 348 -30.08 3.16 30.25
CA SER A 348 -31.19 3.88 30.88
C SER A 348 -32.12 4.48 29.82
N VAL A 349 -31.55 5.26 28.90
CA VAL A 349 -32.26 5.88 27.77
C VAL A 349 -32.95 4.81 26.90
N ILE A 350 -32.28 3.68 26.66
CA ILE A 350 -32.86 2.53 25.95
C ILE A 350 -34.10 2.03 26.69
N ASN A 351 -33.99 1.75 27.99
CA ASN A 351 -35.09 1.24 28.82
C ASN A 351 -36.32 2.17 28.80
N ASP A 352 -36.08 3.48 28.96
CA ASP A 352 -37.14 4.50 29.01
C ASP A 352 -37.84 4.71 27.66
N ILE A 353 -37.16 4.41 26.55
CA ILE A 353 -37.78 4.38 25.21
C ILE A 353 -38.55 3.07 25.00
N LEU A 354 -37.94 1.91 25.29
CA LEU A 354 -38.61 0.61 25.14
C LEU A 354 -39.94 0.55 25.92
N PHE A 355 -39.95 1.07 27.16
CA PHE A 355 -41.15 1.11 28.00
C PHE A 355 -42.30 1.94 27.39
N ARG A 356 -42.00 2.97 26.60
CA ARG A 356 -43.01 3.85 25.98
C ARG A 356 -43.55 3.33 24.65
N HIS A 357 -43.00 2.23 24.12
CA HIS A 357 -43.36 1.69 22.80
C HIS A 357 -43.93 0.26 22.91
N PRO A 358 -45.25 0.04 22.83
CA PRO A 358 -45.87 -1.28 23.07
C PRO A 358 -45.46 -2.41 22.12
N ARG A 359 -44.85 -2.09 20.96
CA ARG A 359 -44.32 -3.06 19.99
C ARG A 359 -42.80 -3.19 20.06
N ALA A 360 -42.18 -2.65 21.11
CA ALA A 360 -40.74 -2.76 21.31
C ALA A 360 -40.35 -4.15 21.85
N PRO A 361 -39.14 -4.64 21.55
CA PRO A 361 -38.62 -5.85 22.18
C PRO A 361 -38.42 -5.65 23.68
N ALA A 362 -38.58 -6.72 24.45
CA ALA A 362 -38.34 -6.69 25.89
C ALA A 362 -36.88 -6.32 26.22
N MET A 363 -36.70 -5.53 27.28
CA MET A 363 -35.38 -5.18 27.80
C MET A 363 -34.66 -6.42 28.36
N LEU A 364 -33.33 -6.39 28.40
CA LEU A 364 -32.53 -7.42 29.09
C LEU A 364 -32.88 -7.46 30.59
N SER A 365 -32.83 -8.67 31.18
CA SER A 365 -32.98 -8.82 32.64
C SER A 365 -31.79 -8.20 33.37
N ALA A 366 -31.97 -7.89 34.67
CA ALA A 366 -30.87 -7.40 35.51
C ALA A 366 -29.67 -8.38 35.54
N SER A 367 -29.94 -9.69 35.51
CA SER A 367 -28.92 -10.73 35.38
C SER A 367 -28.19 -10.63 34.04
N ASP A 368 -28.93 -10.56 32.91
CA ASP A 368 -28.32 -10.43 31.58
C ASP A 368 -27.40 -9.18 31.50
N ILE A 369 -27.84 -8.05 32.07
CA ILE A 369 -27.05 -6.79 32.10
C ILE A 369 -25.77 -6.95 32.94
N SER A 370 -25.86 -7.65 34.08
CA SER A 370 -24.69 -7.99 34.90
C SER A 370 -23.70 -8.85 34.11
N THR A 371 -24.18 -9.93 33.48
CA THR A 371 -23.37 -10.82 32.65
C THR A 371 -22.69 -10.09 31.49
N VAL A 372 -23.40 -9.21 30.75
CA VAL A 372 -22.78 -8.37 29.70
C VAL A 372 -21.67 -7.48 30.27
N SER A 373 -21.89 -6.91 31.46
CA SER A 373 -20.90 -6.06 32.12
C SER A 373 -19.65 -6.85 32.51
N SER A 374 -19.80 -8.06 33.07
CA SER A 374 -18.69 -8.96 33.40
C SER A 374 -17.95 -9.46 32.16
N VAL A 375 -18.66 -9.87 31.10
CA VAL A 375 -18.03 -10.35 29.86
C VAL A 375 -17.25 -9.24 29.14
N ILE A 376 -17.72 -7.99 29.16
CA ILE A 376 -16.97 -6.85 28.61
C ILE A 376 -15.61 -6.67 29.33
N VAL A 377 -15.51 -6.95 30.64
CA VAL A 377 -14.21 -6.91 31.35
C VAL A 377 -13.26 -7.97 30.82
N VAL A 378 -13.76 -9.17 30.49
CA VAL A 378 -12.98 -10.28 29.92
C VAL A 378 -12.52 -9.98 28.48
N LEU A 379 -13.38 -9.37 27.66
CA LEU A 379 -13.10 -9.09 26.25
C LEU A 379 -12.26 -7.82 26.01
N ARG A 380 -12.26 -6.86 26.95
CA ARG A 380 -11.55 -5.57 26.81
C ARG A 380 -10.03 -5.71 26.55
N PRO A 381 -9.27 -6.62 27.21
CA PRO A 381 -7.86 -6.82 26.89
C PRO A 381 -7.61 -7.30 25.44
N LEU A 382 -8.47 -8.19 24.93
CA LEU A 382 -8.42 -8.66 23.54
C LEU A 382 -8.71 -7.51 22.56
N GLU A 383 -9.66 -6.62 22.87
CA GLU A 383 -10.02 -5.51 21.98
C GLU A 383 -8.89 -4.50 21.91
N ALA A 384 -8.32 -4.13 23.06
CA ALA A 384 -7.19 -3.21 23.13
C ALA A 384 -5.97 -3.76 22.35
N ALA A 385 -5.65 -5.05 22.49
CA ALA A 385 -4.56 -5.68 21.74
C ALA A 385 -4.85 -5.76 20.23
N THR A 386 -6.10 -6.07 19.84
CA THR A 386 -6.52 -6.11 18.43
C THR A 386 -6.45 -4.73 17.79
N LYS A 387 -6.91 -3.70 18.49
CA LYS A 387 -6.87 -2.30 18.04
C LYS A 387 -5.44 -1.79 17.88
N GLU A 388 -4.54 -2.13 18.80
CA GLU A 388 -3.14 -1.71 18.78
C GLU A 388 -2.30 -2.46 17.72
N ILE A 389 -2.66 -3.70 17.34
CA ILE A 389 -1.97 -4.40 16.26
C ILE A 389 -2.54 -4.08 14.86
N SER A 390 -3.78 -3.59 14.77
CA SER A 390 -4.43 -3.26 13.49
C SER A 390 -4.00 -1.90 12.92
N GLY A 391 -2.97 -1.26 13.50
CA GLY A 391 -2.43 0.00 13.02
C GLY A 391 -1.46 -0.16 11.85
N ASP A 392 -1.55 0.76 10.88
CA ASP A 392 -0.75 0.84 9.66
C ASP A 392 0.35 1.93 9.74
N LYS A 393 0.15 2.97 10.56
CA LYS A 393 1.02 4.15 10.67
C LYS A 393 2.20 4.02 11.64
N TYR A 394 2.44 2.84 12.21
CA TYR A 394 3.51 2.62 13.19
C TYR A 394 4.00 1.17 13.21
N CYS A 395 5.21 0.95 13.72
CA CYS A 395 5.72 -0.40 13.93
C CYS A 395 4.84 -1.16 14.95
N THR A 396 4.23 -2.24 14.49
CA THR A 396 3.37 -3.14 15.26
C THR A 396 4.12 -4.37 15.77
N SER A 397 5.13 -4.86 15.03
CA SER A 397 5.89 -6.07 15.36
C SER A 397 6.61 -5.97 16.71
N SER A 398 7.21 -4.81 17.04
CA SER A 398 7.87 -4.59 18.33
C SER A 398 6.92 -4.62 19.53
N LYS A 399 5.62 -4.36 19.30
CA LYS A 399 4.58 -4.34 20.33
C LYS A 399 4.02 -5.73 20.63
N ILE A 400 4.23 -6.74 19.78
CA ILE A 400 3.58 -8.06 19.91
C ILE A 400 3.90 -8.73 21.25
N ILE A 401 5.19 -8.90 21.61
CA ILE A 401 5.59 -9.54 22.87
C ILE A 401 5.05 -8.76 24.10
N PRO A 402 5.21 -7.42 24.20
CA PRO A 402 4.55 -6.60 25.22
C PRO A 402 3.04 -6.78 25.29
N LEU A 403 2.34 -6.74 24.16
CA LEU A 403 0.89 -6.88 24.09
C LEU A 403 0.43 -8.24 24.59
N VAL A 404 1.08 -9.34 24.17
CA VAL A 404 0.79 -10.69 24.67
C VAL A 404 0.93 -10.72 26.20
N ARG A 405 2.06 -10.29 26.74
CA ARG A 405 2.29 -10.36 28.19
C ARG A 405 1.33 -9.49 29.00
N SER A 406 1.09 -8.25 28.58
CA SER A 406 0.17 -7.34 29.26
C SER A 406 -1.29 -7.77 29.13
N MET A 407 -1.69 -8.35 27.99
CA MET A 407 -3.04 -8.89 27.77
C MET A 407 -3.27 -10.13 28.64
N LEU A 408 -2.35 -11.10 28.61
CA LEU A 408 -2.42 -12.32 29.42
C LEU A 408 -2.42 -12.03 30.92
N SER A 409 -1.63 -11.06 31.38
CA SER A 409 -1.66 -10.59 32.77
C SER A 409 -3.04 -10.00 33.13
N LYS A 410 -3.57 -9.07 32.33
CA LYS A 410 -4.89 -8.46 32.58
C LYS A 410 -6.05 -9.46 32.55
N ILE A 411 -5.99 -10.46 31.67
CA ILE A 411 -6.96 -11.56 31.66
C ILE A 411 -6.78 -12.37 32.95
N THR A 412 -5.60 -12.89 33.23
CA THR A 412 -5.36 -13.82 34.36
C THR A 412 -5.67 -13.21 35.74
N SER A 413 -5.45 -11.90 35.91
CA SER A 413 -5.74 -11.17 37.16
C SER A 413 -7.20 -10.74 37.31
N ALA A 414 -8.07 -10.96 36.31
CA ALA A 414 -9.48 -10.59 36.40
C ALA A 414 -10.25 -11.58 37.29
N VAL A 415 -10.75 -11.11 38.44
CA VAL A 415 -11.70 -11.85 39.27
C VAL A 415 -13.09 -11.73 38.65
N ILE A 416 -13.66 -12.85 38.22
CA ILE A 416 -14.98 -12.93 37.58
C ILE A 416 -15.85 -13.85 38.44
N GLU A 417 -17.01 -13.35 38.88
CA GLU A 417 -17.94 -14.10 39.73
C GLU A 417 -19.11 -14.72 38.96
N ASP A 418 -19.64 -14.00 37.96
CA ASP A 418 -20.76 -14.41 37.10
C ASP A 418 -20.46 -15.76 36.38
N PRO A 419 -21.36 -16.76 36.41
CA PRO A 419 -21.10 -18.08 35.84
C PRO A 419 -20.86 -18.11 34.33
N VAL A 420 -21.61 -17.31 33.55
CA VAL A 420 -21.46 -17.25 32.09
C VAL A 420 -20.17 -16.51 31.74
N ALA A 421 -19.86 -15.42 32.45
CA ALA A 421 -18.60 -14.71 32.32
C ALA A 421 -17.41 -15.56 32.78
N LYS A 422 -17.58 -16.47 33.76
CA LYS A 422 -16.56 -17.48 34.14
C LYS A 422 -16.30 -18.47 33.03
N GLU A 423 -17.33 -18.98 32.34
CA GLU A 423 -17.11 -19.90 31.21
C GLU A 423 -16.54 -19.15 29.99
N VAL A 424 -17.00 -17.93 29.70
CA VAL A 424 -16.36 -17.05 28.69
C VAL A 424 -14.91 -16.72 29.05
N HIS A 425 -14.62 -16.44 30.32
CA HIS A 425 -13.26 -16.25 30.83
C HIS A 425 -12.43 -17.53 30.72
N LYS A 426 -13.01 -18.69 31.02
CA LYS A 426 -12.38 -19.99 30.83
C LYS A 426 -12.10 -20.26 29.36
N LEU A 427 -13.00 -19.97 28.42
CA LEU A 427 -12.74 -20.05 26.98
C LEU A 427 -11.64 -19.06 26.55
N THR A 428 -11.65 -17.84 27.11
CA THR A 428 -10.61 -16.82 26.92
C THR A 428 -9.26 -17.25 27.52
N ARG A 429 -9.28 -18.14 28.53
CA ARG A 429 -8.12 -18.68 29.27
C ARG A 429 -7.70 -20.08 28.81
N SER A 430 -8.56 -20.79 28.06
CA SER A 430 -8.29 -21.99 27.26
C SER A 430 -7.54 -21.59 25.99
N ILE A 431 -6.43 -20.92 26.28
CA ILE A 431 -5.38 -20.33 25.46
C ILE A 431 -4.56 -21.50 24.87
N ASN A 432 -5.22 -22.57 24.40
CA ASN A 432 -4.53 -23.62 23.68
C ASN A 432 -3.96 -23.02 22.40
N GLU A 433 -4.75 -22.30 21.58
CA GLU A 433 -4.20 -21.69 20.36
C GLU A 433 -3.28 -20.49 20.63
N ILE A 434 -3.49 -19.69 21.69
CA ILE A 434 -2.50 -18.64 22.06
C ILE A 434 -1.22 -19.25 22.65
N ASN A 435 -1.23 -20.28 23.50
CA ASN A 435 0.01 -20.85 24.04
C ASN A 435 0.72 -21.74 23.00
N LYS A 436 -0.04 -22.43 22.13
CA LYS A 436 0.48 -23.30 21.06
C LYS A 436 0.97 -22.52 19.83
N ARG A 437 0.42 -21.32 19.55
CA ARG A 437 0.88 -20.44 18.44
C ARG A 437 1.68 -19.22 18.90
N MET A 438 1.32 -18.61 20.03
CA MET A 438 2.01 -17.44 20.61
C MET A 438 2.93 -17.76 21.79
N GLY A 439 2.89 -18.96 22.40
CA GLY A 439 3.92 -19.34 23.39
C GLY A 439 5.32 -19.37 22.76
N SER A 440 5.39 -19.70 21.46
CA SER A 440 6.62 -19.61 20.66
C SER A 440 6.94 -18.21 20.14
N ILE A 441 6.16 -17.16 20.45
CA ILE A 441 6.30 -15.84 19.81
C ILE A 441 7.60 -15.12 20.22
N GLU A 442 8.11 -15.40 21.43
CA GLU A 442 9.43 -14.95 21.88
C GLU A 442 10.57 -15.64 21.12
N HIS A 443 10.35 -16.84 20.58
CA HIS A 443 11.34 -17.56 19.77
C HIS A 443 11.32 -17.14 18.28
N VAL A 444 10.29 -16.41 17.82
CA VAL A 444 10.25 -15.85 16.46
C VAL A 444 11.27 -14.72 16.37
N SER A 445 12.44 -15.00 15.80
CA SER A 445 13.57 -14.06 15.80
C SER A 445 13.20 -12.65 15.36
N ALA A 446 12.40 -12.48 14.30
CA ALA A 446 12.01 -11.16 13.80
C ALA A 446 11.22 -10.33 14.83
N LEU A 447 10.32 -10.98 15.58
CA LEU A 447 9.50 -10.31 16.61
C LEU A 447 10.31 -10.02 17.86
N ALA A 448 11.13 -10.98 18.29
CA ALA A 448 12.03 -10.80 19.44
C ALA A 448 13.04 -9.67 19.22
N ILE A 449 13.68 -9.63 18.04
CA ILE A 449 14.61 -8.58 17.64
C ILE A 449 13.88 -7.23 17.58
N ALA A 450 12.71 -7.16 16.94
CA ALA A 450 11.92 -5.93 16.88
C ALA A 450 11.54 -5.39 18.26
N SER A 451 11.15 -6.26 19.21
CA SER A 451 10.82 -5.87 20.58
C SER A 451 12.05 -5.43 21.39
N ILE A 452 13.22 -6.06 21.19
CA ILE A 452 14.48 -5.70 21.88
C ILE A 452 15.04 -4.38 21.38
N LEU A 453 14.96 -4.11 20.08
CA LEU A 453 15.43 -2.86 19.47
C LEU A 453 14.51 -1.67 19.74
N ASP A 454 13.27 -1.88 20.20
CA ASP A 454 12.36 -0.82 20.60
C ASP A 454 12.73 -0.29 22.00
N PRO A 455 13.17 0.98 22.14
CA PRO A 455 13.66 1.52 23.41
C PRO A 455 12.62 1.54 24.53
N ARG A 456 11.33 1.43 24.19
CA ARG A 456 10.22 1.41 25.16
C ARG A 456 10.06 0.07 25.85
N PHE A 457 10.48 -1.02 25.20
CA PHE A 457 10.21 -2.40 25.65
C PHE A 457 11.49 -3.15 26.01
N LYS A 458 12.53 -3.05 25.18
CA LYS A 458 13.82 -3.72 25.38
C LYS A 458 13.60 -5.21 25.72
N ARG A 459 13.99 -5.64 26.93
CA ARG A 459 13.85 -7.02 27.42
C ARG A 459 12.73 -7.19 28.46
N ILE A 460 11.99 -6.13 28.79
CA ILE A 460 11.08 -6.06 29.96
C ILE A 460 9.94 -7.09 29.89
N HIS A 461 9.45 -7.39 28.68
CA HIS A 461 8.26 -8.22 28.47
C HIS A 461 8.54 -9.67 28.08
N PHE A 462 9.80 -10.11 28.04
CA PHE A 462 10.13 -11.52 27.81
C PHE A 462 9.84 -12.35 29.06
N ASN A 463 9.30 -13.55 28.86
CA ASN A 463 9.11 -14.54 29.91
C ASN A 463 10.13 -15.68 29.81
N ASP A 464 10.64 -15.99 28.61
CA ASP A 464 11.75 -16.92 28.42
C ASP A 464 13.09 -16.17 28.26
N ALA A 465 13.99 -16.42 29.21
CA ALA A 465 15.35 -15.92 29.17
C ALA A 465 16.15 -16.48 27.98
N ILE A 466 15.88 -17.73 27.56
CA ILE A 466 16.60 -18.39 26.46
C ILE A 466 16.23 -17.73 25.12
N ALA A 467 14.94 -17.53 24.85
CA ALA A 467 14.44 -16.77 23.71
C ALA A 467 15.05 -15.35 23.65
N CYS A 468 15.06 -14.63 24.78
CA CYS A 468 15.68 -13.32 24.87
C CYS A 468 17.20 -13.35 24.56
N LEU A 469 17.94 -14.31 25.12
CA LEU A 469 19.39 -14.44 24.90
C LEU A 469 19.71 -14.80 23.44
N ASN A 470 18.96 -15.72 22.84
CA ASN A 470 19.10 -16.09 21.43
C ASN A 470 18.86 -14.90 20.49
N ALA A 471 17.84 -14.08 20.77
CA ALA A 471 17.59 -12.86 20.01
C ALA A 471 18.70 -11.82 20.18
N VAL A 472 19.24 -11.65 21.39
CA VAL A 472 20.40 -10.76 21.65
C VAL A 472 21.67 -11.25 20.94
N SER A 473 21.96 -12.56 20.95
CA SER A 473 23.09 -13.11 20.20
C SER A 473 22.96 -12.81 18.71
N LYS A 474 21.78 -13.06 18.15
CA LYS A 474 21.50 -12.81 16.74
C LYS A 474 21.60 -11.33 16.34
N ILE A 475 21.29 -10.39 17.24
CA ILE A 475 21.54 -8.97 17.03
C ILE A 475 23.06 -8.69 16.97
N LYS A 476 23.85 -9.27 17.87
CA LYS A 476 25.32 -9.14 17.82
C LYS A 476 25.88 -9.71 16.52
N ASP A 477 25.45 -10.90 16.11
CA ASP A 477 25.91 -11.54 14.87
C ASP A 477 25.61 -10.68 13.63
N LEU A 478 24.45 -10.04 13.59
CA LEU A 478 24.08 -9.10 12.52
C LEU A 478 24.92 -7.82 12.56
N MET A 479 25.25 -7.30 13.74
CA MET A 479 26.15 -6.15 13.89
C MET A 479 27.57 -6.48 13.42
N THR A 480 28.13 -7.62 13.82
CA THR A 480 29.48 -8.05 13.41
C THR A 480 29.57 -8.26 11.91
N LYS A 481 28.56 -8.87 11.28
CA LYS A 481 28.53 -9.07 9.82
C LYS A 481 28.49 -7.75 9.05
N ASN A 482 27.70 -6.77 9.51
CA ASN A 482 27.63 -5.45 8.89
C ASN A 482 28.93 -4.64 9.05
N LEU A 483 29.71 -4.90 10.10
CA LEU A 483 31.05 -4.31 10.26
C LEU A 483 32.04 -4.93 9.27
N GLN A 484 32.05 -6.26 9.16
CA GLN A 484 32.92 -6.99 8.23
C GLN A 484 32.61 -6.72 6.75
N SER A 485 31.34 -6.47 6.38
CA SER A 485 30.96 -6.10 5.01
C SER A 485 31.32 -4.66 4.62
N ASN A 486 31.72 -3.82 5.57
CA ASN A 486 32.22 -2.47 5.32
C ASN A 486 33.77 -2.41 5.29
N GLU A 487 34.45 -3.56 5.48
CA GLU A 487 35.90 -3.73 5.41
C GLU A 487 36.29 -4.60 4.20
N GLU A 488 35.84 -4.23 2.99
CA GLU A 488 36.57 -4.64 1.78
C GLU A 488 37.76 -3.68 1.56
N PRO A 489 38.94 -4.19 1.18
CA PRO A 489 40.16 -3.40 1.22
C PRO A 489 40.19 -2.37 0.09
N GLU A 490 40.31 -1.09 0.44
CA GLU A 490 40.86 -0.10 -0.48
C GLU A 490 42.29 -0.55 -0.84
N SER A 491 42.45 -1.05 -2.06
CA SER A 491 43.75 -1.34 -2.64
C SER A 491 44.41 -0.01 -3.03
N ASP A 492 44.97 0.69 -2.04
CA ASP A 492 45.87 1.81 -2.32
C ASP A 492 47.29 1.49 -1.86
N SER A 493 48.17 1.45 -2.84
CA SER A 493 49.55 1.02 -2.70
C SER A 493 50.48 2.22 -2.70
N ASP A 494 50.70 2.85 -1.53
CA ASP A 494 51.94 3.62 -1.35
C ASP A 494 52.49 3.66 0.09
N LYS A 495 53.63 2.98 0.23
CA LYS A 495 54.84 3.27 1.03
C LYS A 495 54.76 4.13 2.30
N SER A 496 55.28 3.53 3.40
CA SER A 496 56.16 4.11 4.46
C SER A 496 55.77 5.47 5.07
N ASP A 497 55.70 5.62 6.40
CA ASP A 497 56.90 5.54 7.26
C ASP A 497 56.56 5.52 8.78
N LYS A 498 57.49 4.99 9.59
CA LYS A 498 57.74 5.22 11.04
C LYS A 498 56.68 4.92 12.13
N ASN A 499 57.15 4.13 13.11
CA ASN A 499 56.65 4.11 14.48
C ASN A 499 56.90 5.46 15.19
N GLU A 500 55.86 6.08 15.74
CA GLU A 500 55.95 6.90 16.96
C GLU A 500 54.81 6.49 17.91
N GLU A 501 55.15 6.14 19.15
CA GLU A 501 54.17 5.85 20.20
C GLU A 501 53.48 7.14 20.65
N ALA A 502 52.29 7.42 20.13
CA ALA A 502 51.50 8.57 20.55
C ALA A 502 51.06 8.46 22.02
N PHE A 503 51.66 9.26 22.90
CA PHE A 503 51.27 9.37 24.30
C PHE A 503 49.81 9.86 24.44
N SER A 504 48.90 8.95 24.79
CA SER A 504 47.49 9.27 25.02
C SER A 504 47.17 9.38 26.51
N LEU A 505 46.74 10.57 26.95
CA LEU A 505 46.25 10.82 28.31
C LEU A 505 45.05 9.94 28.71
N TRP A 506 44.34 9.36 27.72
CA TRP A 506 43.12 8.60 27.94
C TRP A 506 43.36 7.09 28.14
N THR A 507 44.59 6.62 27.99
CA THR A 507 44.94 5.20 28.09
C THR A 507 44.64 4.64 29.49
N ASP A 508 44.87 5.42 30.54
CA ASP A 508 44.60 4.99 31.92
C ASP A 508 43.12 5.16 32.33
N HIS A 509 42.40 6.10 31.69
CA HIS A 509 40.95 6.19 31.83
C HIS A 509 40.25 4.92 31.32
N HIS A 510 40.67 4.39 30.15
CA HIS A 510 40.13 3.14 29.61
C HIS A 510 40.41 1.93 30.53
N LYS A 511 41.58 1.87 31.16
CA LYS A 511 41.92 0.81 32.15
C LYS A 511 41.06 0.90 33.43
N LEU A 512 40.67 2.10 33.85
CA LEU A 512 39.77 2.32 34.99
C LEU A 512 38.31 1.95 34.64
N VAL A 513 37.85 2.27 33.43
CA VAL A 513 36.51 1.90 32.95
C VAL A 513 36.35 0.38 32.80
N GLN A 514 37.42 -0.35 32.44
CA GLN A 514 37.39 -1.83 32.38
C GLN A 514 37.41 -2.54 33.75
N ARG A 515 37.51 -1.80 34.86
CA ARG A 515 37.66 -2.35 36.22
C ARG A 515 36.46 -2.13 37.14
N ASN A 516 35.36 -1.56 36.63
CA ASN A 516 34.09 -1.33 37.35
C ASN A 516 32.91 -1.94 36.61
#